data_AF-A0A957RK21-F1
#
_entry.id   AF-A0A957RK21-F1
#
_cell.length_a   1.000
_cell.length_b   1.000
_cell.length_c   1.000
_cell.angle_alpha   90.00
_cell.angle_beta   90.00
_cell.angle_gamma   90.00
#
_symmetry.space_group_name_H-M   'P 1'
#
loop_
_entity.id
_entity.type
_entity.pdbx_description
1 polymer ?
#
loop_
_entity_poly.entity_id
_entity_poly.type
_entity_poly.pdbx_seq_one_letter_code
_entity_poly.pdbx_strand_id
1 'polypeptide(L)' 'PAIAHAQRLLRYDPVRETTYRRLMHLYAQAGDNAAALRTYHTCVTVLAQELDVRPADATHNLYVRLLAVDGAP' A
#
# COMPACT_ATOMS: atom_id res chain seq x y z
N PRO A 1 8.70 -7.22 -13.87
CA PRO A 1 7.59 -6.23 -13.84
C PRO A 1 7.63 -5.39 -12.55
N ALA A 2 7.15 -4.14 -12.59
CA ALA A 2 7.32 -3.15 -11.50
C ALA A 2 6.82 -3.61 -10.12
N ILE A 3 5.68 -4.33 -10.07
CA ILE A 3 5.10 -4.87 -8.83
C ILE A 3 6.09 -5.83 -8.13
N ALA A 4 6.68 -6.76 -8.87
CA ALA A 4 7.63 -7.73 -8.31
C ALA A 4 8.89 -7.04 -7.73
N HIS A 5 9.35 -5.94 -8.34
CA HIS A 5 10.47 -5.17 -7.80
C HIS A 5 10.11 -4.47 -6.49
N ALA A 6 8.92 -3.87 -6.40
CA ALA A 6 8.48 -3.21 -5.18
C ALA A 6 8.20 -4.22 -4.05
N GLN A 7 7.66 -5.40 -4.35
CA GLN A 7 7.53 -6.50 -3.39
C GLN A 7 8.90 -6.98 -2.88
N ARG A 8 9.91 -7.10 -3.76
CA ARG A 8 11.27 -7.45 -3.34
C ARG A 8 11.86 -6.38 -2.42
N LEU A 9 11.62 -5.09 -2.71
CA LEU A 9 12.09 -4.01 -1.85
C LEU A 9 11.49 -4.10 -0.44
N LEU A 10 10.20 -4.44 -0.30
CA LEU A 10 9.58 -4.67 1.00
C LEU A 10 10.15 -5.87 1.77
N ARG A 11 10.71 -6.87 1.08
CA ARG A 11 11.40 -7.98 1.77
C ARG A 11 12.69 -7.54 2.44
N TYR A 12 13.32 -6.48 1.93
CA TYR A 12 14.55 -5.91 2.51
C TYR A 12 14.26 -4.80 3.52
N ASP A 13 13.23 -4.00 3.27
CA ASP A 13 12.83 -2.86 4.10
C ASP A 13 11.30 -2.88 4.28
N PRO A 14 10.81 -3.71 5.23
CA PRO A 14 9.39 -3.98 5.40
C PRO A 14 8.61 -2.79 5.97
N VAL A 15 9.28 -1.81 6.59
CA VAL A 15 8.61 -0.64 7.18
C VAL A 15 8.53 0.56 6.22
N ARG A 16 9.01 0.39 4.98
CA ARG A 16 9.11 1.50 4.02
C ARG A 16 7.78 1.84 3.36
N GLU A 17 7.05 2.76 3.99
CA GLU A 17 5.75 3.28 3.50
C GLU A 17 5.75 3.76 2.05
N THR A 18 6.83 4.39 1.58
CA THR A 18 6.94 4.84 0.18
C THR A 18 6.80 3.69 -0.81
N THR A 19 7.26 2.49 -0.43
CA THR A 19 7.20 1.29 -1.27
C THR A 19 5.79 0.71 -1.28
N TYR A 20 5.09 0.70 -0.14
CA TYR A 20 3.67 0.36 -0.08
C TYR A 20 2.82 1.27 -0.95
N ARG A 21 3.00 2.60 -0.84
CA ARG A 21 2.28 3.56 -1.69
C ARG A 21 2.52 3.32 -3.18
N ARG A 22 3.74 2.98 -3.58
CA ARG A 22 4.04 2.59 -4.98
C ARG A 22 3.30 1.31 -5.38
N LEU A 23 3.29 0.28 -4.53
CA LEU A 23 2.52 -0.94 -4.81
C LEU A 23 1.03 -0.66 -4.94
N MET A 24 0.45 0.15 -4.04
CA MET A 24 -0.95 0.56 -4.11
C MET A 24 -1.27 1.22 -5.46
N HIS A 25 -0.43 2.15 -5.90
CA HIS A 25 -0.60 2.78 -7.22
C HIS A 25 -0.46 1.80 -8.38
N LEU A 26 0.53 0.91 -8.34
CA LEU A 26 0.76 -0.08 -9.41
C LEU A 26 -0.41 -1.06 -9.53
N TYR A 27 -0.97 -1.51 -8.40
CA TYR A 27 -2.15 -2.38 -8.40
C TYR A 27 -3.40 -1.66 -8.94
N ALA A 28 -3.64 -0.42 -8.50
CA ALA A 28 -4.76 0.38 -9.00
C ALA A 28 -4.64 0.65 -10.52
N GLN A 29 -3.44 0.97 -11.02
CA GLN A 29 -3.19 1.14 -12.46
C GLN A 29 -3.40 -0.14 -13.27
N ALA A 30 -3.20 -1.30 -12.64
CA ALA A 30 -3.48 -2.61 -13.24
C ALA A 30 -4.96 -3.03 -13.13
N GLY A 31 -5.83 -2.19 -12.52
CA GLY A 31 -7.24 -2.50 -12.27
C GLY A 31 -7.50 -3.43 -11.08
N ASP A 32 -6.46 -3.78 -10.32
CA ASP A 32 -6.59 -4.64 -9.12
C ASP A 32 -6.70 -3.76 -7.86
N ASN A 33 -7.84 -3.07 -7.71
CA ASN A 33 -8.12 -2.23 -6.54
C ASN A 33 -8.08 -3.04 -5.24
N ALA A 34 -8.55 -4.29 -5.27
CA ALA A 34 -8.52 -5.17 -4.10
C ALA A 34 -7.08 -5.41 -3.61
N ALA A 35 -6.12 -5.65 -4.51
CA ALA A 35 -4.71 -5.75 -4.12
C ALA A 35 -4.14 -4.43 -3.62
N ALA A 36 -4.56 -3.29 -4.18
CA ALA A 36 -4.14 -1.98 -3.70
C ALA A 36 -4.62 -1.73 -2.24
N LEU A 37 -5.88 -2.04 -1.93
CA LEU A 37 -6.43 -1.93 -0.57
C LEU A 37 -5.76 -2.92 0.40
N ARG A 38 -5.57 -4.18 0.00
CA ARG A 38 -4.83 -5.17 0.82
C ARG A 38 -3.42 -4.70 1.15
N THR A 39 -2.74 -4.07 0.19
CA THR A 39 -1.38 -3.53 0.40
C THR A 39 -1.35 -2.48 1.52
N TYR A 40 -2.37 -1.62 1.61
CA TYR A 40 -2.48 -0.67 2.72
C TYR A 40 -2.64 -1.37 4.07
N HIS A 41 -3.52 -2.37 4.16
CA HIS A 41 -3.70 -3.12 5.41
C HIS A 41 -2.42 -3.83 5.84
N THR A 42 -1.67 -4.41 4.90
CA THR A 42 -0.34 -4.98 5.20
C THR A 42 0.62 -3.91 5.74
N CYS A 43 0.65 -2.71 5.15
CA CYS A 43 1.46 -1.60 5.65
C CYS A 43 1.11 -1.26 7.11
N VAL A 44 -0.18 -1.13 7.43
CA VAL A 44 -0.66 -0.87 8.79
C VAL A 44 -0.20 -1.95 9.77
N THR A 45 -0.38 -3.22 9.40
CA THR A 45 0.01 -4.35 10.26
C THR A 45 1.51 -4.35 10.52
N VAL A 46 2.34 -4.19 9.48
CA VAL A 46 3.80 -4.22 9.62
C VAL A 46 4.32 -3.04 10.44
N LEU A 47 3.81 -1.82 10.22
CA LEU A 47 4.21 -0.66 11.02
C LEU A 47 3.83 -0.81 12.49
N ALA A 48 2.65 -1.36 12.78
CA ALA A 48 2.23 -1.62 14.14
C ALA A 48 3.09 -2.70 14.81
N GLN A 49 3.48 -3.75 14.09
CA GLN A 49 4.27 -4.85 14.63
C GLN A 49 5.74 -4.47 14.84
N GLU A 50 6.35 -3.78 13.88
CA GLU A 50 7.80 -3.52 13.87
C GLU A 50 8.17 -2.22 14.58
N LEU A 51 7.29 -1.21 14.55
CA LEU A 51 7.61 0.14 15.03
C LEU A 51 6.60 0.68 16.07
N ASP A 52 5.50 -0.02 16.33
CA ASP A 52 4.38 0.45 17.16
C ASP A 52 3.81 1.82 16.72
N VAL A 53 3.77 2.04 15.40
CA VAL A 53 3.25 3.30 14.82
C VAL A 53 2.10 3.05 13.84
N ARG A 54 1.33 4.12 13.60
CA ARG A 54 0.35 4.19 12.51
C ARG A 54 1.02 4.64 11.21
N PRO A 55 0.43 4.33 10.03
CA PRO A 55 0.92 4.87 8.77
C PRO A 55 0.83 6.39 8.74
N ALA A 56 1.73 7.02 7.98
CA ALA A 56 1.68 8.45 7.74
C ALA A 56 0.41 8.85 6.97
N ASP A 57 -0.01 10.12 7.14
CA ASP A 57 -1.19 10.69 6.47
C ASP A 57 -1.13 10.51 4.95
N ALA A 58 0.05 10.61 4.35
CA ALA A 58 0.22 10.41 2.91
C ALA A 58 -0.18 8.99 2.45
N THR A 59 0.05 7.97 3.29
CA THR A 59 -0.31 6.58 3.04
C THR A 59 -1.80 6.37 3.28
N HIS A 60 -2.34 6.95 4.37
CA HIS A 60 -3.77 6.88 4.67
C HIS A 60 -4.64 7.59 3.62
N ASN A 61 -4.26 8.79 3.21
CA ASN A 61 -4.98 9.56 2.19
C ASN A 61 -5.01 8.84 0.83
N LEU A 62 -3.94 8.11 0.49
CA LEU A 62 -3.96 7.28 -0.72
C LEU A 62 -4.99 6.16 -0.61
N TYR A 63 -5.07 5.48 0.53
CA TYR A 63 -6.08 4.45 0.78
C TYR A 63 -7.51 4.99 0.64
N VAL A 64 -7.80 6.14 1.25
CA VAL A 64 -9.12 6.80 1.14
C VAL A 64 -9.45 7.12 -0.32
N ARG A 65 -8.48 7.62 -1.10
CA ARG A 65 -8.69 7.89 -2.53
C ARG A 65 -8.99 6.62 -3.33
N LEU A 66 -8.34 5.51 -3.01
CA LEU A 66 -8.57 4.24 -3.71
C LEU A 66 -9.93 3.62 -3.38
N LEU A 67 -10.40 3.76 -2.13
CA LEU A 67 -11.77 3.36 -1.76
C LEU A 67 -12.82 4.11 -2.57
N ALA A 68 -12.63 5.42 -2.79
CA ALA A 68 -13.55 6.23 -3.57
C ALA A 68 -13.61 5.81 -5.06
N VAL A 69 -12.52 5.25 -5.60
CA VAL A 69 -12.47 4.73 -6.98
C VAL A 69 -13.17 3.38 -7.08
N ASP A 70 -13.04 2.51 -6.08
CA ASP A 70 -13.66 1.18 -6.07
C ASP A 70 -15.19 1.23 -5.83
N GLY A 71 -15.67 2.28 -5.15
CA GLY A 71 -17.09 2.50 -4.87
C GLY A 71 -17.85 3.35 -5.90
N ALA A 72 -17.23 3.73 -7.01
CA ALA A 72 -17.91 4.44 -8.09
C ALA A 72 -18.73 3.46 -8.94
N PRO A 73 -20.04 3.72 -9.19
CA PRO A 73 -20.90 2.85 -10.01
C PRO A 73 -20.50 2.82 -11.49
#